data_AF-A0A3D4VZ60-F1
#
_entry.id   AF-A0A3D4VZ60-F1
#
_cell.length_a   1.000
_cell.length_b   1.000
_cell.length_c   1.000
_cell.angle_alpha   90.00
_cell.angle_beta   90.00
_cell.angle_gamma   90.00
#
_symmetry.space_group_name_H-M   'P 1'
#
loop_
_entity.id
_entity.type
_entity.pdbx_description
1 polymer ?
#
loop_
_entity_poly.entity_id
_entity_poly.type
_entity_poly.pdbx_seq_one_letter_code
_entity_poly.pdbx_strand_id
1 'polypeptide(L)'
;MLQLLSGNPRTVDALGFLLAFALTALMDSVFHDKLPHDHGRAFAVNGELSKGKARGSGLIFVLCIALVTLAVVPFKAEYVIYTVLLIASMLSGYFDDAAETAWNEYKKGLIDLVIAVVAGVTYLNFNGTEVNFLSWSFSLPYAVYLILIIVLIWASINVVNCTDGVDG
;
A
#
# COMPACT_ATOMS: atom_id res chain seq x y z
N MET A 1 2.97 -27.67 -1.19
CA MET A 1 2.91 -26.24 -0.83
C MET A 1 4.00 -26.03 0.21
N LEU A 2 5.13 -25.38 -0.15
CA LEU A 2 6.26 -25.25 0.77
C LEU A 2 5.87 -24.30 1.92
N GLN A 3 5.36 -24.85 3.02
CA GLN A 3 5.56 -24.26 4.34
C GLN A 3 7.06 -24.42 4.64
N LEU A 4 7.87 -23.48 4.14
CA LEU A 4 9.34 -23.55 4.23
C LEU A 4 9.84 -23.44 5.69
N LEU A 5 8.95 -23.09 6.63
CA LEU A 5 9.24 -22.98 8.05
C LEU A 5 8.15 -23.70 8.85
N SER A 6 8.42 -24.93 9.26
CA SER A 6 7.60 -25.70 10.22
C SER A 6 7.77 -25.19 11.66
N GLY A 7 7.70 -23.86 11.85
CA GLY A 7 7.88 -23.17 13.13
C GLY A 7 6.57 -22.65 13.71
N ASN A 8 6.61 -22.16 14.95
CA ASN A 8 5.50 -21.43 15.56
C ASN A 8 5.07 -20.28 14.62
N PRO A 9 3.77 -20.16 14.24
CA PRO A 9 3.30 -19.14 13.30
C PRO A 9 3.77 -17.72 13.65
N ARG A 10 3.79 -17.36 14.93
CA ARG A 10 4.27 -16.04 15.38
C ARG A 10 5.76 -15.82 15.10
N THR A 11 6.56 -16.88 15.23
CA THR A 11 7.99 -16.83 14.92
C THR A 11 8.21 -16.71 13.41
N VAL A 12 7.40 -17.42 12.62
CA VAL A 12 7.43 -17.35 11.16
C VAL A 12 7.03 -15.95 10.67
N ASP A 13 5.99 -15.34 11.25
CA ASP A 13 5.57 -13.97 10.96
C ASP A 13 6.66 -12.94 11.32
N ALA A 14 7.28 -13.09 12.50
CA ALA A 14 8.35 -12.19 12.94
C ALA A 14 9.60 -12.28 12.05
N LEU A 15 9.99 -13.50 11.65
CA LEU A 15 11.11 -13.70 10.71
C LEU A 15 10.76 -13.17 9.32
N GLY A 16 9.52 -13.33 8.87
CA GLY A 16 9.03 -12.71 7.64
C GLY A 16 9.14 -11.19 7.68
N PHE A 17 8.72 -10.56 8.78
CA PHE A 17 8.87 -9.11 8.95
C PHE A 17 10.33 -8.66 8.87
N LEU A 18 11.24 -9.33 9.59
CA LEU A 18 12.68 -9.02 9.54
C LEU A 18 13.28 -9.22 8.15
N LEU A 19 12.85 -10.27 7.44
CA LEU A 19 13.26 -10.52 6.07
C LEU A 19 12.78 -9.42 5.13
N ALA A 20 11.52 -9.01 5.22
CA ALA A 20 10.97 -7.91 4.41
C ALA A 20 11.71 -6.60 4.66
N PHE A 21 12.05 -6.30 5.92
CA PHE A 21 12.86 -5.14 6.29
C PHE A 21 14.26 -5.20 5.67
N ALA A 22 15.00 -6.30 5.88
CA ALA A 22 16.35 -6.46 5.36
C ALA A 22 16.39 -6.43 3.82
N LEU A 23 15.41 -7.08 3.18
CA LEU A 23 15.27 -7.09 1.73
C LEU A 23 14.95 -5.69 1.20
N THR A 24 14.05 -4.95 1.85
CA THR A 24 13.73 -3.56 1.46
C THR A 24 14.97 -2.68 1.55
N ALA A 25 15.69 -2.71 2.67
CA ALA A 25 16.92 -1.91 2.83
C ALA A 25 17.97 -2.24 1.76
N LEU A 26 18.16 -3.53 1.46
CA LEU A 26 19.11 -3.96 0.43
C LEU A 26 18.65 -3.56 -0.97
N MET A 27 17.40 -3.82 -1.33
CA MET A 27 16.87 -3.45 -2.66
C MET A 27 16.86 -1.93 -2.85
N ASP A 28 16.47 -1.16 -1.84
CA ASP A 28 16.49 0.30 -1.93
C ASP A 28 17.91 0.80 -2.17
N SER A 29 18.92 0.30 -1.44
CA SER A 29 20.33 0.66 -1.69
C SER A 29 20.83 0.31 -3.09
N VAL A 30 20.35 -0.79 -3.69
CA VAL A 30 20.77 -1.26 -5.02
C VAL A 30 20.08 -0.50 -6.15
N PHE A 31 18.82 -0.09 -5.95
CA PHE A 31 18.00 0.55 -6.97
C PHE A 31 17.84 2.06 -6.78
N HIS A 32 18.40 2.63 -5.71
CA HIS A 32 18.31 4.05 -5.36
C HIS A 32 18.55 4.98 -6.56
N ASP A 33 19.66 4.78 -7.27
CA ASP A 33 20.07 5.64 -8.39
C ASP A 33 19.16 5.51 -9.63
N LYS A 34 18.29 4.48 -9.69
CA LYS A 34 17.36 4.24 -10.80
C LYS A 34 15.95 4.77 -10.52
N LEU A 35 15.72 5.31 -9.32
CA LEU A 35 14.44 5.88 -8.95
C LEU A 35 14.19 7.23 -9.65
N PRO A 36 12.93 7.62 -9.88
CA PRO A 36 12.61 8.98 -10.31
C PRO A 36 13.11 9.98 -9.27
N HIS A 37 13.43 11.20 -9.71
CA HIS A 37 13.95 12.25 -8.83
C HIS A 37 12.98 13.42 -8.79
N ASP A 38 12.78 13.98 -7.61
CA ASP A 38 11.87 15.11 -7.38
C ASP A 38 12.33 16.36 -8.16
N HIS A 39 11.41 17.00 -8.87
CA HIS A 39 11.69 18.23 -9.62
C HIS A 39 11.74 19.50 -8.75
N GLY A 40 11.42 19.38 -7.46
CA GLY A 40 11.26 20.50 -6.52
C GLY A 40 9.82 21.02 -6.50
N ARG A 41 9.39 21.55 -5.35
CA ARG A 41 8.03 22.08 -5.16
C ARG A 41 8.05 23.60 -5.06
N ALA A 42 7.55 24.31 -6.08
CA ALA A 42 7.65 25.76 -6.21
C ALA A 42 6.98 26.57 -5.06
N PHE A 43 5.99 25.99 -4.35
CA PHE A 43 5.21 26.67 -3.32
C PHE A 43 5.27 25.99 -1.94
N ALA A 44 6.10 24.95 -1.79
CA ALA A 44 6.28 24.29 -0.49
C ALA A 44 7.36 25.02 0.33
N VAL A 45 7.17 25.11 1.65
CA VAL A 45 8.21 25.58 2.57
C VAL A 45 9.42 24.66 2.40
N ASN A 46 10.57 25.23 2.03
CA ASN A 46 11.78 24.48 1.68
C ASN A 46 11.65 23.53 0.48
N GLY A 47 10.70 23.77 -0.44
CA GLY A 47 10.46 22.90 -1.59
C GLY A 47 11.63 22.76 -2.57
N GLU A 48 12.62 23.65 -2.51
CA GLU A 48 13.91 23.49 -3.22
C GLU A 48 14.80 22.40 -2.61
N LEU A 49 14.71 22.14 -1.29
CA LEU A 49 15.47 21.07 -0.62
C LEU A 49 15.01 19.66 -1.05
N SER A 50 13.78 19.54 -1.53
CA SER A 50 13.26 18.28 -2.06
C SER A 50 13.82 17.97 -3.44
N LYS A 51 14.30 18.97 -4.20
CA LYS A 51 14.76 18.80 -5.58
C LYS A 51 15.95 17.85 -5.66
N GLY A 52 15.85 16.85 -6.54
CA GLY A 52 16.90 15.86 -6.73
C GLY A 52 16.93 14.75 -5.68
N LYS A 53 15.97 14.70 -4.73
CA LYS A 53 15.80 13.52 -3.88
C LYS A 53 15.12 12.40 -4.67
N ALA A 54 15.54 11.16 -4.44
CA ALA A 54 14.88 9.99 -5.00
C ALA A 54 13.42 9.88 -4.51
N ARG A 55 12.51 9.53 -5.42
CA ARG A 55 11.08 9.30 -5.19
C ARG A 55 10.66 7.91 -5.67
N GLY A 56 9.46 7.46 -5.28
CA GLY A 56 8.95 6.16 -5.71
C GLY A 56 9.62 4.94 -5.05
N SER A 57 10.47 5.13 -4.03
CA SER A 57 11.05 4.04 -3.22
C SER A 57 9.97 3.16 -2.56
N GLY A 58 8.78 3.72 -2.30
CA GLY A 58 7.61 2.97 -1.82
C GLY A 58 7.24 1.76 -2.67
N LEU A 59 7.52 1.79 -3.99
CA LEU A 59 7.32 0.62 -4.86
C LEU A 59 8.28 -0.53 -4.51
N ILE A 60 9.55 -0.24 -4.23
CA ILE A 60 10.54 -1.24 -3.82
C ILE A 60 10.10 -1.89 -2.51
N PHE A 61 9.72 -1.07 -1.54
CA PHE A 61 9.20 -1.51 -0.24
C PHE A 61 8.00 -2.46 -0.39
N VAL A 62 6.99 -2.07 -1.17
CA VAL A 62 5.80 -2.90 -1.37
C VAL A 62 6.08 -4.17 -2.14
N LEU A 63 6.97 -4.17 -3.14
CA LEU A 63 7.38 -5.39 -3.84
C LEU A 63 8.09 -6.37 -2.91
N CYS A 64 8.95 -5.88 -2.01
CA CYS A 64 9.63 -6.70 -1.01
C CYS A 64 8.64 -7.31 -0.02
N ILE A 65 7.70 -6.51 0.51
CA ILE A 65 6.63 -7.03 1.39
C ILE A 65 5.78 -8.04 0.65
N ALA A 66 5.32 -7.75 -0.57
CA ALA A 66 4.48 -8.66 -1.35
C ALA A 66 5.16 -10.02 -1.54
N LEU A 67 6.45 -10.03 -1.91
CA LEU A 67 7.22 -11.25 -2.10
C LEU A 67 7.32 -12.07 -0.80
N VAL A 68 7.63 -11.41 0.32
CA VAL A 68 7.75 -12.10 1.61
C VAL A 68 6.40 -12.57 2.13
N THR A 69 5.34 -11.77 2.01
CA THR A 69 3.96 -12.16 2.36
C THR A 69 3.53 -13.39 1.59
N LEU A 70 3.76 -13.44 0.28
CA LEU A 70 3.41 -14.61 -0.54
C LEU A 70 4.21 -15.87 -0.18
N ALA A 71 5.41 -15.73 0.38
CA ALA A 71 6.25 -16.84 0.82
C ALA A 71 5.90 -17.36 2.22
N VAL A 72 5.41 -16.48 3.10
CA VAL A 72 5.30 -16.75 4.55
C VAL A 72 3.85 -16.89 5.01
N VAL A 73 2.94 -16.10 4.45
CA VAL A 73 1.52 -16.08 4.83
C VAL A 73 0.76 -17.18 4.07
N PRO A 74 -0.22 -17.86 4.69
CA PRO A 74 -1.03 -18.85 4.01
C PRO A 74 -1.65 -18.31 2.72
N PHE A 75 -1.42 -19.06 1.63
CA PHE A 75 -1.87 -18.65 0.30
C PHE A 75 -3.41 -18.75 0.18
N LYS A 76 -4.07 -17.59 0.28
CA LYS A 76 -5.53 -17.44 0.09
C LYS A 76 -5.80 -16.49 -1.07
N ALA A 77 -6.83 -16.76 -1.86
CA ALA A 77 -7.23 -15.92 -2.99
C ALA A 77 -7.46 -14.46 -2.58
N GLU A 78 -8.12 -14.25 -1.43
CA GLU A 78 -8.32 -12.93 -0.85
C GLU A 78 -7.01 -12.15 -0.66
N TYR A 79 -6.00 -12.78 -0.07
CA TYR A 79 -4.72 -12.13 0.22
C TYR A 79 -3.93 -11.83 -1.05
N VAL A 80 -4.04 -12.70 -2.06
CA VAL A 80 -3.45 -12.44 -3.38
C VAL A 80 -4.10 -11.22 -4.02
N ILE A 81 -5.43 -11.07 -3.95
CA ILE A 81 -6.13 -9.88 -4.46
C ILE A 81 -5.64 -8.62 -3.76
N TYR A 82 -5.56 -8.60 -2.42
CA TYR A 82 -5.03 -7.44 -1.69
C TYR A 82 -3.58 -7.13 -2.06
N THR A 83 -2.76 -8.15 -2.28
CA THR A 83 -1.36 -7.97 -2.69
C THR A 83 -1.27 -7.30 -4.07
N VAL A 84 -2.09 -7.73 -5.02
CA VAL A 84 -2.18 -7.10 -6.35
C VAL A 84 -2.68 -5.66 -6.26
N LEU A 85 -3.69 -5.40 -5.44
CA LEU A 85 -4.22 -4.05 -5.25
C LEU A 85 -3.21 -3.11 -4.58
N LEU A 86 -2.45 -3.61 -3.60
CA LEU A 86 -1.38 -2.86 -2.95
C LEU A 86 -0.27 -2.49 -3.94
N ILE A 87 0.16 -3.44 -4.78
CA ILE A 87 1.14 -3.18 -5.84
C ILE A 87 0.57 -2.17 -6.86
N ALA A 88 -0.69 -2.32 -7.26
CA ALA A 88 -1.33 -1.40 -8.20
C ALA A 88 -1.42 0.04 -7.66
N SER A 89 -1.71 0.20 -6.37
CA SER A 89 -1.71 1.51 -5.69
C SER A 89 -0.32 2.15 -5.72
N MET A 90 0.73 1.40 -5.39
CA MET A 90 2.10 1.93 -5.46
C MET A 90 2.58 2.20 -6.88
N LEU A 91 2.20 1.36 -7.86
CA LEU A 91 2.50 1.61 -9.26
C LEU A 91 1.87 2.91 -9.77
N SER A 92 0.62 3.20 -9.35
CA SER A 92 -0.03 4.48 -9.65
C SER A 92 0.81 5.66 -9.13
N GLY A 93 1.25 5.61 -7.86
CA GLY A 93 2.11 6.63 -7.27
C GLY A 93 3.47 6.74 -7.98
N TYR A 94 4.11 5.61 -8.27
CA TYR A 94 5.39 5.58 -8.99
C TYR A 94 5.28 6.20 -10.40
N PHE A 95 4.20 5.93 -11.14
CA PHE A 95 3.99 6.50 -12.46
C PHE A 95 3.65 8.00 -12.42
N ASP A 96 3.03 8.49 -11.34
CA ASP A 96 2.87 9.91 -11.10
C ASP A 96 4.22 10.58 -10.80
N ASP A 97 5.04 9.96 -9.93
CA ASP A 97 6.38 10.45 -9.59
C ASP A 97 7.36 10.44 -10.78
N ALA A 98 7.21 9.48 -11.70
CA ALA A 98 8.05 9.35 -12.89
C ALA A 98 7.56 10.19 -14.08
N ALA A 99 6.39 10.82 -14.01
CA ALA A 99 5.85 11.63 -15.10
C ALA A 99 6.56 12.98 -15.20
N GLU A 100 6.79 13.46 -16.43
CA GLU A 100 7.34 14.80 -16.67
C GLU A 100 6.46 15.91 -16.06
N THR A 101 5.13 15.71 -16.17
CA THR A 101 4.11 16.56 -15.56
C THR A 101 3.34 15.75 -14.54
N ALA A 102 3.25 16.26 -13.31
CA ALA A 102 2.42 15.68 -12.25
C ALA A 102 0.99 15.44 -12.75
N TRP A 103 0.41 14.30 -12.39
CA TRP A 103 -0.94 13.98 -12.81
C TRP A 103 -1.94 14.92 -12.15
N ASN A 104 -3.09 15.07 -12.80
CA ASN A 104 -4.22 15.78 -12.23
C ASN A 104 -4.76 15.04 -11.00
N GLU A 105 -5.10 15.77 -9.93
CA GLU A 105 -5.71 15.24 -8.71
C GLU A 105 -6.97 14.40 -8.99
N TYR A 106 -7.79 14.78 -9.97
CA TYR A 106 -8.96 13.97 -10.36
C TYR A 106 -8.58 12.59 -10.90
N LYS A 107 -7.45 12.50 -11.62
CA LYS A 107 -6.95 11.22 -12.16
C LYS A 107 -6.43 10.34 -11.03
N LYS A 108 -5.66 10.89 -10.10
CA LYS A 108 -5.12 10.18 -8.92
C LYS A 108 -6.26 9.66 -8.06
N GLY A 109 -7.16 10.56 -7.65
CA GLY A 109 -8.30 10.22 -6.81
C GLY A 109 -9.24 9.18 -7.45
N LEU A 110 -9.43 9.20 -8.78
CA LEU A 110 -10.23 8.19 -9.47
C LEU A 110 -9.57 6.80 -9.45
N ILE A 111 -8.25 6.71 -9.64
CA ILE A 111 -7.53 5.43 -9.57
C ILE A 111 -7.63 4.86 -8.15
N ASP A 112 -7.40 5.68 -7.13
CA ASP A 112 -7.53 5.26 -5.73
C ASP A 112 -8.95 4.82 -5.38
N LEU A 113 -9.96 5.50 -5.95
CA LEU A 113 -11.37 5.14 -5.76
C LEU A 113 -11.67 3.75 -6.35
N VAL A 114 -11.17 3.47 -7.55
CA VAL A 114 -11.31 2.13 -8.17
C VAL A 114 -10.65 1.07 -7.31
N ILE A 115 -9.44 1.31 -6.81
CA ILE A 115 -8.74 0.40 -5.89
C ILE A 115 -9.57 0.17 -4.62
N ALA A 116 -10.10 1.24 -4.02
CA ALA A 116 -10.92 1.17 -2.82
C ALA A 116 -12.22 0.38 -3.02
N VAL A 117 -12.89 0.55 -4.18
CA VAL A 117 -14.08 -0.24 -4.56
C VAL A 117 -13.75 -1.71 -4.67
N VAL A 118 -12.70 -2.07 -5.41
CA VAL A 118 -12.33 -3.48 -5.60
C VAL A 118 -11.90 -4.10 -4.26
N ALA A 119 -11.16 -3.38 -3.43
CA ALA A 119 -10.78 -3.83 -2.09
C ALA A 119 -12.01 -4.04 -1.19
N GLY A 120 -12.97 -3.11 -1.18
CA GLY A 120 -14.19 -3.20 -0.39
C GLY A 120 -15.09 -4.36 -0.81
N VAL A 121 -15.29 -4.55 -2.12
CA VAL A 121 -16.05 -5.70 -2.64
C VAL A 121 -15.35 -7.01 -2.29
N THR A 122 -14.03 -7.07 -2.43
CA THR A 122 -13.23 -8.24 -2.06
C THR A 122 -13.42 -8.57 -0.59
N TYR A 123 -13.25 -7.59 0.30
CA TYR A 123 -13.41 -7.80 1.74
C TYR A 123 -14.79 -8.36 2.09
N LEU A 124 -15.86 -7.74 1.59
CA LEU A 124 -17.22 -8.20 1.90
C LEU A 124 -17.53 -9.58 1.32
N ASN A 125 -16.91 -9.96 0.20
CA ASN A 125 -17.08 -11.28 -0.41
C ASN A 125 -16.42 -12.40 0.42
N PHE A 126 -15.35 -12.10 1.16
CA PHE A 126 -14.62 -13.09 1.95
C PHE A 126 -14.93 -13.04 3.46
N ASN A 127 -15.36 -11.89 4.01
CA ASN A 127 -15.47 -11.67 5.47
C ASN A 127 -16.89 -11.29 5.95
N GLY A 128 -17.79 -10.86 5.06
CA GLY A 128 -19.14 -10.43 5.44
C GLY A 128 -19.21 -9.01 6.03
N THR A 129 -20.26 -8.71 6.78
CA THR A 129 -20.66 -7.35 7.22
C THR A 129 -20.77 -7.18 8.74
N GLU A 130 -20.20 -8.10 9.51
CA GLU A 130 -20.24 -8.06 10.97
C GLU A 130 -19.21 -7.06 11.52
N VAL A 131 -19.68 -6.18 12.41
CA VAL A 131 -18.85 -5.23 13.15
C VAL A 131 -18.78 -5.70 14.60
N ASN A 132 -17.56 -5.87 15.10
CA ASN A 132 -17.29 -6.21 16.49
C ASN A 132 -16.92 -4.94 17.26
N PHE A 133 -17.66 -4.64 18.32
CA PHE A 133 -17.40 -3.51 19.21
C PHE A 133 -17.39 -3.98 20.66
N LEU A 134 -16.20 -4.06 21.25
CA LEU A 134 -15.97 -4.64 22.57
C LEU A 134 -16.53 -6.08 22.66
N SER A 135 -17.57 -6.30 23.46
CA SER A 135 -18.24 -7.60 23.62
C SER A 135 -19.54 -7.73 22.83
N TRP A 136 -19.82 -6.76 21.95
CA TRP A 136 -21.06 -6.68 21.18
C TRP A 136 -20.74 -6.82 19.71
N SER A 137 -21.60 -7.51 18.95
CA SER A 137 -21.52 -7.54 17.51
C SER A 137 -22.86 -7.18 16.87
N PHE A 138 -22.80 -6.53 15.72
CA PHE A 138 -23.95 -6.21 14.90
C PHE A 138 -23.56 -6.23 13.43
N SER A 139 -24.53 -6.51 12.55
CA SER A 139 -24.31 -6.49 11.10
C SER A 139 -24.83 -5.21 10.49
N LEU A 140 -24.07 -4.63 9.57
CA LEU A 140 -24.52 -3.50 8.76
C LEU A 140 -25.12 -3.99 7.44
N PRO A 141 -26.07 -3.25 6.84
CA PRO A 141 -26.47 -3.50 5.47
C PRO A 141 -25.26 -3.46 4.53
N TYR A 142 -25.19 -4.40 3.58
CA TYR A 142 -24.06 -4.55 2.67
C TYR A 142 -23.63 -3.22 2.01
N ALA A 143 -24.59 -2.46 1.49
CA ALA A 143 -24.31 -1.18 0.83
C ALA A 143 -23.68 -0.15 1.78
N VAL A 144 -24.14 -0.10 3.03
CA VAL A 144 -23.60 0.82 4.04
C VAL A 144 -22.17 0.43 4.39
N TYR A 145 -21.93 -0.85 4.66
CA TYR A 145 -20.58 -1.34 4.96
C TYR A 145 -19.63 -1.08 3.78
N LEU A 146 -20.06 -1.37 2.55
CA LEU A 146 -19.26 -1.16 1.35
C LEU A 146 -18.84 0.31 1.20
N ILE A 147 -19.79 1.25 1.35
CA ILE A 147 -19.49 2.69 1.29
C ILE A 147 -18.47 3.07 2.36
N LEU A 148 -18.60 2.56 3.59
CA LEU A 148 -17.66 2.84 4.67
C LEU A 148 -16.25 2.33 4.38
N ILE A 149 -16.10 1.11 3.83
CA ILE A 149 -14.77 0.59 3.44
C ILE A 149 -14.18 1.44 2.32
N ILE A 150 -14.97 1.78 1.30
CA ILE A 150 -14.50 2.60 0.18
C ILE A 150 -13.99 3.93 0.68
N VAL A 151 -14.77 4.63 1.51
CA VAL A 151 -14.38 5.93 2.08
C VAL A 151 -13.12 5.78 2.93
N LEU A 152 -13.03 4.74 3.76
CA LEU A 152 -11.86 4.49 4.59
C LEU A 152 -10.60 4.33 3.74
N ILE A 153 -10.59 3.39 2.78
CA ILE A 153 -9.41 3.10 1.97
C ILE A 153 -9.04 4.30 1.08
N TRP A 154 -10.03 4.88 0.40
CA TRP A 154 -9.81 6.01 -0.50
C TRP A 154 -9.25 7.23 0.26
N ALA A 155 -9.82 7.55 1.41
CA ALA A 155 -9.33 8.62 2.26
C ALA A 155 -7.94 8.30 2.83
N SER A 156 -7.67 7.06 3.26
CA SER A 156 -6.35 6.68 3.76
C SER A 156 -5.25 6.91 2.73
N ILE A 157 -5.45 6.51 1.47
CA ILE A 157 -4.45 6.73 0.41
C ILE A 157 -4.23 8.23 0.19
N ASN A 158 -5.31 9.00 0.04
CA ASN A 158 -5.21 10.42 -0.29
C ASN A 158 -4.67 11.26 0.87
N VAL A 159 -5.02 10.93 2.12
CA VAL A 159 -4.51 11.61 3.31
C VAL A 159 -3.01 11.36 3.47
N VAL A 160 -2.54 10.12 3.31
CA VAL A 160 -1.11 9.79 3.40
C VAL A 160 -0.33 10.57 2.34
N ASN A 161 -0.81 10.59 1.08
CA ASN A 161 -0.19 11.37 0.00
C ASN A 161 -0.15 12.88 0.30
N CYS A 162 -1.18 13.43 0.95
CA CYS A 162 -1.20 14.84 1.35
C CYS A 162 -0.21 15.16 2.48
N THR A 163 0.07 14.20 3.36
CA THR A 163 0.92 14.41 4.54
C THR A 163 2.40 14.10 4.32
N ASP A 164 2.76 13.45 3.21
CA ASP A 164 4.13 13.05 2.86
C ASP A 164 4.96 14.21 2.25
N GLY A 165 5.00 15.34 2.97
CA GLY A 165 5.66 16.57 2.54
C GLY A 165 6.96 16.89 3.26
N VAL A 166 7.32 16.10 4.28
CA VAL A 166 8.50 16.27 5.14
C VAL A 166 9.20 14.93 5.28
N ASP A 167 10.51 14.95 5.48
CA ASP A 167 11.28 13.72 5.72
C ASP A 167 10.74 13.02 6.98
N GLY A 168 10.29 11.77 6.83
CA GLY A 168 9.69 10.94 7.88
C GLY A 168 10.68 10.15 8.73
#